data_AF-A0A1Y3ZUP5-F1
#
_entry.id   AF-A0A1Y3ZUP5-F1
#
_cell.length_a   1.000
_cell.length_b   1.000
_cell.length_c   1.000
_cell.angle_alpha   90.00
_cell.angle_beta   90.00
_cell.angle_gamma   90.00
#
_symmetry.space_group_name_H-M   'P 1'
#
loop_
_entity.id
_entity.type
_entity.pdbx_description
1 polymer ?
#
loop_
_entity_poly.entity_id
_entity_poly.type
_entity_poly.pdbx_seq_one_letter_code
_entity_poly.pdbx_strand_id
1 'polypeptide(L)'
;MASIRRLKKDIDCLTFAVVDDSLNCLAVGKSMDDISEIVQHIIDSRNDLRQRVNAGKQVAKADRKGYYRTIRKDLIASVDGAFTKLSDLVKQA
;
A
#
# COMPACT_ATOMS: atom_id res chain seq x y z
N MET A 1 -7.67 -14.98 -15.53
CA MET A 1 -6.46 -14.24 -15.12
C MET A 1 -6.33 -14.23 -13.59
N ALA A 2 -5.88 -15.35 -13.00
CA ALA A 2 -5.74 -15.48 -11.55
C ALA A 2 -4.71 -14.50 -10.94
N SER A 3 -3.68 -14.12 -11.72
CA SER A 3 -2.61 -13.22 -11.27
C SER A 3 -3.04 -11.78 -11.03
N ILE A 4 -3.91 -11.21 -11.88
CA ILE A 4 -4.42 -9.84 -11.69
C ILE A 4 -5.39 -9.78 -10.50
N ARG A 5 -6.28 -10.77 -10.37
CA ARG A 5 -7.16 -10.86 -9.20
C ARG A 5 -6.36 -11.00 -7.92
N ARG A 6 -5.25 -11.75 -7.94
CA ARG A 6 -4.33 -11.86 -6.82
C ARG A 6 -3.64 -10.52 -6.54
N LEU A 7 -3.05 -9.85 -7.53
CA LEU A 7 -2.43 -8.53 -7.34
C LEU A 7 -3.39 -7.51 -6.72
N LYS A 8 -4.66 -7.50 -7.15
CA LYS A 8 -5.71 -6.68 -6.54
C LYS A 8 -5.91 -7.01 -5.06
N LYS A 9 -6.01 -8.29 -4.71
CA LYS A 9 -6.11 -8.73 -3.32
C LYS A 9 -4.85 -8.37 -2.51
N ASP A 10 -3.67 -8.53 -3.10
CA ASP A 10 -2.40 -8.18 -2.45
C ASP A 10 -2.36 -6.68 -2.13
N ILE A 11 -2.80 -5.82 -3.07
CA ILE A 11 -2.95 -4.37 -2.82
C ILE A 11 -3.87 -4.15 -1.62
N ASP A 12 -5.12 -4.65 -1.67
CA ASP A 12 -6.11 -4.42 -0.62
C ASP A 12 -5.62 -4.94 0.75
N CYS A 13 -5.02 -6.14 0.78
CA CYS A 13 -4.57 -6.79 2.01
C CYS A 13 -3.40 -6.07 2.66
N LEU A 14 -2.38 -5.69 1.87
CA LEU A 14 -1.18 -5.05 2.41
C LEU A 14 -1.45 -3.62 2.86
N THR A 15 -2.23 -2.86 2.10
CA THR A 15 -2.58 -1.49 2.51
C THR A 15 -3.50 -1.51 3.73
N PHE A 16 -4.38 -2.50 3.86
CA PHE A 16 -5.21 -2.65 5.06
C PHE A 16 -4.36 -3.01 6.29
N ALA A 17 -3.35 -3.86 6.15
CA ALA A 17 -2.44 -4.19 7.26
C ALA A 17 -1.72 -2.94 7.81
N VAL A 18 -1.33 -1.99 6.95
CA VAL A 18 -0.77 -0.70 7.39
C VAL A 18 -1.80 0.11 8.18
N VAL A 19 -3.04 0.19 7.70
CA VAL A 19 -4.11 0.92 8.41
C VAL A 19 -4.40 0.29 9.77
N ASP A 20 -4.46 -1.04 9.84
CA ASP A 20 -4.65 -1.78 11.09
C ASP A 20 -3.51 -1.50 12.09
N ASP A 21 -2.26 -1.50 11.63
CA ASP A 21 -1.10 -1.22 12.47
C ASP A 21 -1.02 0.26 12.91
N SER A 22 -1.46 1.19 12.06
CA SER A 22 -1.65 2.59 12.46
C SER A 22 -2.64 2.71 13.62
N LEU A 23 -3.73 1.93 13.64
CA LEU A 23 -4.69 1.93 14.75
C LEU A 23 -4.07 1.32 16.01
N ASN A 24 -3.22 0.29 15.88
CA ASN A 24 -2.46 -0.25 17.01
C ASN A 24 -1.51 0.79 17.61
N CYS A 25 -0.96 1.71 16.80
CA CYS A 25 -0.13 2.82 17.30
C CYS A 25 -0.91 3.74 18.27
N LEU A 26 -2.21 3.94 18.04
CA LEU A 26 -3.06 4.70 18.98
C LEU A 26 -3.17 3.98 20.34
N ALA A 27 -3.28 2.65 20.33
CA ALA A 27 -3.38 1.85 21.55
C ALA A 27 -2.12 1.91 22.42
N VAL A 28 -0.95 2.16 21.83
CA VAL A 28 0.33 2.34 22.54
C VAL A 28 0.65 3.81 22.85
N GLY A 29 -0.33 4.72 22.70
CA GLY A 29 -0.24 6.10 23.16
C GLY A 29 0.26 7.12 22.13
N LYS A 30 0.32 6.76 20.85
CA LYS A 30 0.56 7.74 19.77
C LYS A 30 -0.70 8.53 19.44
N SER A 31 -0.52 9.74 18.93
CA SER A 31 -1.64 10.62 18.59
C SER A 31 -2.21 10.30 17.21
N MET A 32 -3.45 10.74 16.97
CA MET A 32 -4.05 10.66 15.64
C MET A 32 -3.28 11.49 14.62
N ASP A 33 -2.72 12.62 15.04
CA ASP A 33 -1.93 13.49 14.17
C ASP A 33 -0.69 12.77 13.66
N ASP A 34 -0.01 11.99 14.52
CA ASP A 34 1.19 11.22 14.17
C ASP A 34 0.94 10.19 13.06
N ILE A 35 -0.24 9.55 13.07
CA ILE A 35 -0.57 8.47 12.12
C ILE A 35 -1.38 8.93 10.91
N SER A 36 -2.01 10.10 10.98
CA SER A 36 -2.95 10.59 9.97
C SER A 36 -2.32 10.69 8.58
N GLU A 37 -1.10 11.21 8.48
CA GLU A 37 -0.35 11.34 7.23
C GLU A 37 -0.04 9.96 6.62
N ILE A 38 0.34 8.99 7.46
CA ILE A 38 0.68 7.63 7.02
C ILE A 38 -0.57 6.93 6.48
N VAL A 39 -1.70 7.05 7.19
CA VAL A 39 -2.99 6.47 6.78
C VAL A 39 -3.48 7.12 5.48
N GLN A 40 -3.39 8.44 5.35
CA GLN A 40 -3.79 9.13 4.12
C GLN A 40 -2.93 8.66 2.94
N HIS A 41 -1.60 8.64 3.11
CA HIS A 41 -0.67 8.20 2.07
C HIS A 41 -0.96 6.76 1.60
N ILE A 42 -1.23 5.82 2.51
CA ILE A 42 -1.47 4.43 2.11
C ILE A 42 -2.83 4.26 1.43
N ILE A 43 -3.85 5.05 1.79
CA ILE A 43 -5.15 5.07 1.11
C ILE A 43 -5.00 5.61 -0.32
N ASP A 44 -4.23 6.69 -0.49
CA ASP A 44 -3.98 7.27 -1.80
C ASP A 44 -3.18 6.30 -2.70
N SER A 45 -2.16 5.66 -2.14
CA SER A 45 -1.39 4.62 -2.84
C SER A 45 -2.28 3.43 -3.24
N ARG A 46 -3.16 2.97 -2.34
CA ARG A 46 -4.12 1.91 -2.63
C ARG A 46 -5.00 2.26 -3.84
N ASN A 47 -5.50 3.50 -3.88
CA ASN A 47 -6.37 3.97 -4.96
C ASN A 47 -5.64 4.08 -6.29
N ASP A 48 -4.44 4.67 -6.31
CA ASP A 48 -3.58 4.75 -7.50
C ASP A 48 -3.25 3.35 -8.06
N LEU A 49 -2.73 2.46 -7.20
CA LEU A 49 -2.35 1.11 -7.62
C LEU A 49 -3.56 0.35 -8.16
N ARG A 50 -4.74 0.51 -7.55
CA ARG A 50 -5.96 -0.15 -8.02
C ARG A 50 -6.41 0.39 -9.38
N GLN A 51 -6.32 1.69 -9.59
CA GLN A 51 -6.59 2.33 -10.88
C GLN A 51 -5.62 1.84 -11.96
N ARG A 52 -4.32 1.80 -11.67
CA ARG A 52 -3.28 1.31 -12.59
C ARG A 52 -3.48 -0.15 -12.96
N VAL A 53 -3.82 -1.02 -12.01
CA VAL A 53 -4.15 -2.42 -12.33
C VAL A 53 -5.33 -2.52 -13.29
N ASN A 54 -6.34 -1.66 -13.14
CA ASN A 54 -7.49 -1.63 -14.07
C ASN A 54 -7.10 -1.10 -15.46
N ALA A 55 -6.25 -0.07 -15.51
CA ALA A 55 -5.73 0.52 -16.74
C ALA A 55 -4.79 -0.42 -17.52
N GLY A 56 -4.18 -1.40 -16.84
CA GLY A 56 -3.30 -2.41 -17.45
C GLY A 56 -3.95 -3.26 -18.57
N LYS A 57 -5.27 -3.19 -18.76
CA LYS A 57 -5.95 -3.77 -19.92
C LYS A 57 -5.66 -3.02 -21.23
N GLN A 58 -5.39 -1.72 -21.15
CA GLN A 58 -5.10 -0.84 -22.28
C GLN A 58 -3.62 -0.93 -22.72
N VAL A 59 -2.76 -1.49 -21.87
CA VAL A 59 -1.34 -1.69 -22.18
C VAL A 59 -1.16 -2.78 -23.24
N ALA A 60 -0.22 -2.55 -24.16
CA ALA A 60 0.15 -3.51 -25.21
C ALA A 60 0.47 -4.89 -24.60
N LYS A 61 0.12 -5.97 -25.31
CA LYS A 61 0.25 -7.34 -24.78
C LYS A 61 1.69 -7.70 -24.41
N ALA A 62 2.66 -7.20 -25.19
CA ALA A 62 4.09 -7.40 -24.95
C ALA A 62 4.54 -6.80 -23.61
N ASP A 63 4.03 -5.60 -23.26
CA ASP A 63 4.50 -4.83 -22.11
C ASP A 63 3.71 -5.10 -20.83
N ARG A 64 2.53 -5.72 -20.93
CA ARG A 64 1.63 -6.00 -19.80
C ARG A 64 2.32 -6.70 -18.62
N LYS A 65 3.21 -7.66 -18.89
CA LYS A 65 3.93 -8.38 -17.83
C LYS A 65 4.87 -7.44 -17.06
N GLY A 66 5.60 -6.58 -17.76
CA GLY A 66 6.46 -5.56 -17.15
C GLY A 66 5.64 -4.55 -16.36
N TYR A 67 4.53 -4.08 -16.94
CA TYR A 67 3.62 -3.13 -16.30
C TYR A 67 3.09 -3.62 -14.94
N TYR A 68 2.54 -4.83 -14.87
CA TYR A 68 2.06 -5.38 -13.59
C TYR A 68 3.20 -5.69 -12.60
N ARG A 69 4.41 -5.99 -13.08
CA ARG A 69 5.58 -6.16 -12.22
C ARG A 69 5.99 -4.85 -11.56
N THR A 70 5.92 -3.73 -12.28
CA THR A 70 6.19 -2.39 -11.72
C THR A 70 5.15 -2.05 -10.64
N ILE A 71 3.87 -2.26 -10.90
CA ILE A 71 2.81 -2.04 -9.88
C ILE A 71 3.10 -2.84 -8.60
N ARG A 72 3.55 -4.09 -8.73
CA ARG A 72 3.90 -4.90 -7.55
C ARG A 72 5.11 -4.34 -6.80
N LYS A 73 6.13 -3.82 -7.50
CA LYS A 73 7.28 -3.18 -6.84
C LYS A 73 6.85 -1.94 -6.08
N ASP A 74 6.02 -1.10 -6.71
CA ASP A 74 5.52 0.14 -6.11
C ASP A 74 4.66 -0.15 -4.88
N LEU A 75 3.82 -1.19 -4.92
CA LEU A 75 3.06 -1.66 -3.77
C LEU A 75 3.98 -2.00 -2.58
N ILE A 76 5.00 -2.83 -2.82
CA ILE A 76 5.93 -3.23 -1.76
C ILE A 76 6.68 -2.02 -1.21
N ALA A 77 7.18 -1.14 -2.07
CA ALA A 77 7.88 0.06 -1.63
C ALA A 77 7.00 1.01 -0.80
N SER A 78 5.74 1.21 -1.19
CA SER A 78 4.80 2.05 -0.44
C SER A 78 4.47 1.48 0.94
N VAL A 79 4.18 0.17 1.00
CA VAL A 79 3.84 -0.53 2.24
C VAL A 79 5.04 -0.59 3.19
N ASP A 80 6.24 -0.91 2.68
CA ASP A 80 7.48 -0.96 3.46
C ASP A 80 7.85 0.42 4.02
N GLY A 81 7.70 1.47 3.20
CA GLY A 81 7.89 2.85 3.65
C GLY A 81 6.90 3.25 4.75
N ALA A 82 5.63 2.84 4.64
CA ALA A 82 4.63 3.13 5.66
C ALA A 82 4.92 2.40 6.98
N PHE A 83 5.26 1.10 6.94
CA PHE A 83 5.65 0.36 8.14
C PHE A 83 6.94 0.89 8.78
N THR A 84 7.91 1.35 7.98
CA THR A 84 9.12 1.99 8.49
C THR A 84 8.77 3.24 9.29
N LYS A 85 7.91 4.11 8.74
CA LYS A 85 7.43 5.31 9.45
C LYS A 85 6.69 4.97 10.74
N LEU A 86 5.79 3.97 10.73
CA LEU A 86 5.09 3.52 11.94
C LEU A 86 6.06 2.97 12.99
N SER A 87 7.02 2.15 12.59
CA SER A 87 8.07 1.63 13.47
C SER A 87 8.87 2.77 14.10
N ASP A 88 9.26 3.78 13.33
CA ASP A 88 10.03 4.91 13.84
C ASP A 88 9.22 5.77 14.81
N LEU A 89 7.92 5.96 14.57
CA LEU A 89 7.01 6.58 15.53
C LEU A 89 7.02 5.82 16.86
N VAL A 90 6.85 4.50 16.83
CA VAL A 90 6.81 3.67 18.05
C VAL A 90 8.15 3.72 18.80
N LYS A 91 9.29 3.69 18.11
CA LYS A 91 10.63 3.74 18.73
C LYS A 91 10.98 5.08 19.38
N GLN A 92 10.32 6.17 18.98
CA GLN A 92 10.47 7.49 19.61
C GLN A 92 9.72 7.59 20.96
N ALA A 93 9.01 6.54 21.39
CA ALA A 93 8.36 6.44 22.69
C ALA A 93 9.36 6.13 23.82
#